data_AF-A0A367IKS1-F1
#
_entry.id   AF-A0A367IKS1-F1
#
_cell.length_a   1.000
_cell.length_b   1.000
_cell.length_c   1.000
_cell.angle_alpha   90.00
_cell.angle_beta   90.00
_cell.angle_gamma   90.00
#
_symmetry.space_group_name_H-M   'P 1'
#
loop_
_entity.id
_entity.type
_entity.pdbx_description
1 polymer ?
#
loop_
_entity_poly.entity_id
_entity_poly.type
_entity_poly.pdbx_seq_one_letter_code
_entity_poly.pdbx_strand_id
1 'polypeptide(L)'
;MSMAHTYPTLAQAKLALHGVGNMIMQNGTPKDFGPLIYAFTGYGNVAQGALEIFRELPHEFVPAQDLEKIVNDKNPNLKKLYATQLGVEDYIVTKDENRPLESTLDYITHPEKYHSNFHQKIAPYTNCVITGAYWDKRYPRTMSNEQLQEIEQLKKKGVIKPGKMMSLGDIVCDIRGAFECLFHSTPVDDGFFYYDALRGQEHKNVEGDGIQVMGVDILPAELPIESSQYFSKRLYPHIEQMATQPANVPLDQLPSLLRHCTITDRGKLTKAHQDLQTVLLLGSGMVAAPLVDHLAKRPDVNIVV
;
A
#
# COMPACT_ATOMS: atom_id res chain seq x y z
N MET A 1 18.24 10.66 -6.96
CA MET A 1 16.89 10.45 -7.55
C MET A 1 15.94 11.45 -6.93
N SER A 2 14.85 11.78 -7.61
CA SER A 2 13.79 12.67 -7.14
C SER A 2 12.47 11.90 -6.92
N MET A 3 11.50 12.53 -6.25
CA MET A 3 10.15 11.98 -6.04
C MET A 3 9.41 11.74 -7.36
N ALA A 4 8.42 10.84 -7.42
CA ALA A 4 7.87 10.39 -8.70
C ALA A 4 7.17 11.53 -9.47
N HIS A 5 6.45 12.41 -8.76
CA HIS A 5 5.79 13.60 -9.33
C HIS A 5 6.72 14.60 -10.05
N THR A 6 8.03 14.46 -9.91
CA THR A 6 9.01 15.30 -10.62
C THR A 6 9.38 14.80 -12.01
N TYR A 7 9.02 13.55 -12.35
CA TYR A 7 9.21 13.02 -13.69
C TYR A 7 7.96 13.31 -14.53
N PRO A 8 8.11 13.94 -15.71
CA PRO A 8 6.95 14.26 -16.56
C PRO A 8 6.16 13.05 -17.07
N THR A 9 6.80 11.88 -17.18
CA THR A 9 6.15 10.63 -17.62
C THR A 9 6.70 9.42 -16.88
N LEU A 10 5.93 8.33 -16.85
CA LEU A 10 6.36 7.03 -16.33
C LEU A 10 7.62 6.53 -17.07
N ALA A 11 7.70 6.73 -18.38
CA ALA A 11 8.86 6.33 -19.18
C ALA A 11 10.15 7.01 -18.70
N GLN A 12 10.09 8.30 -18.35
CA GLN A 12 11.23 9.04 -17.81
C GLN A 12 11.59 8.61 -16.38
N ALA A 13 10.59 8.32 -15.54
CA ALA A 13 10.82 7.74 -14.22
C ALA A 13 11.54 6.39 -14.32
N LYS A 14 11.10 5.51 -15.23
CA LYS A 14 11.76 4.21 -15.51
C LYS A 14 13.18 4.38 -16.03
N LEU A 15 13.43 5.36 -16.92
CA LEU A 15 14.77 5.65 -17.42
C LEU A 15 15.72 6.10 -16.29
N ALA A 16 15.23 6.90 -15.34
CA ALA A 16 16.01 7.28 -14.16
C ALA A 16 16.35 6.05 -13.27
N LEU A 17 15.39 5.12 -13.11
CA LEU A 17 15.62 3.86 -12.41
C LEU A 17 16.66 2.98 -13.12
N HIS A 18 16.66 2.91 -14.45
CA HIS A 18 17.70 2.19 -15.20
C HIS A 18 19.10 2.76 -14.95
N GLY A 19 19.22 4.08 -14.82
CA GLY A 19 20.47 4.73 -14.40
C GLY A 19 20.96 4.21 -13.05
N VAL A 20 20.06 4.10 -12.06
CA VAL A 20 20.38 3.50 -10.75
C VAL A 20 20.70 2.02 -10.86
N GLY A 21 19.95 1.27 -11.66
CA GLY A 21 20.20 -0.14 -11.91
C GLY A 21 21.60 -0.40 -12.48
N ASN A 22 22.04 0.43 -13.43
CA ASN A 22 23.40 0.37 -13.97
C ASN A 22 24.46 0.60 -12.89
N MET A 23 24.25 1.58 -12.00
CA MET A 23 25.16 1.81 -10.87
C MET A 23 25.23 0.61 -9.93
N ILE A 24 24.10 -0.04 -9.63
CA ILE A 24 24.05 -1.25 -8.80
C ILE A 24 24.81 -2.41 -9.47
N MET A 25 24.62 -2.64 -10.77
CA MET A 25 25.33 -3.72 -11.48
C MET A 25 26.85 -3.49 -11.54
N GLN A 26 27.27 -2.24 -11.70
CA GLN A 26 28.69 -1.88 -11.79
C GLN A 26 29.37 -1.92 -10.42
N ASN A 27 28.80 -1.22 -9.44
CA ASN A 27 29.44 -0.90 -8.16
C ASN A 27 28.95 -1.76 -6.99
N GLY A 28 27.77 -2.37 -7.11
CA GLY A 28 27.07 -3.04 -6.03
C GLY A 28 26.37 -2.07 -5.07
N THR A 29 25.56 -2.62 -4.16
CA THR A 29 24.97 -1.90 -3.03
C THR A 29 26.02 -1.69 -1.92
N PRO A 30 25.80 -0.74 -0.98
CA PRO A 30 26.70 -0.54 0.15
C PRO A 30 26.88 -1.80 0.99
N LYS A 31 28.14 -2.21 1.21
CA LYS A 31 28.48 -3.47 1.89
C LYS A 31 27.97 -3.54 3.32
N ASP A 32 27.93 -2.41 4.03
CA ASP A 32 27.53 -2.32 5.43
C ASP A 32 26.05 -2.69 5.65
N PHE A 33 25.22 -2.59 4.61
CA PHE A 33 23.82 -3.02 4.65
C PHE A 33 23.61 -4.50 4.27
N GLY A 34 24.65 -5.15 3.74
CA GLY A 34 24.55 -6.48 3.15
C GLY A 34 23.59 -6.50 1.95
N PRO A 35 22.97 -7.66 1.63
CA PRO A 35 21.98 -7.74 0.57
C PRO A 35 20.75 -6.91 0.93
N LEU A 36 20.35 -6.04 0.02
CA LEU A 36 19.14 -5.23 0.14
C LEU A 36 17.92 -6.05 -0.31
N ILE A 37 16.97 -6.23 0.59
CA ILE A 37 15.80 -7.07 0.43
C ILE A 37 14.53 -6.22 0.55
N TYR A 38 13.67 -6.31 -0.46
CA TYR A 38 12.39 -5.61 -0.55
C TYR A 38 11.24 -6.61 -0.42
N ALA A 39 10.36 -6.44 0.56
CA ALA A 39 9.17 -7.25 0.73
C ALA A 39 7.95 -6.52 0.18
N PHE A 40 7.17 -7.20 -0.64
CA PHE A 40 5.90 -6.70 -1.18
C PHE A 40 4.77 -7.56 -0.63
N THR A 41 3.75 -6.97 -0.03
CA THR A 41 2.58 -7.75 0.43
C THR A 41 1.41 -7.60 -0.52
N GLY A 42 0.69 -8.71 -0.71
CA GLY A 42 -0.51 -8.77 -1.54
C GLY A 42 -0.22 -9.10 -3.01
N TYR A 43 -1.27 -9.55 -3.70
CA TYR A 43 -1.20 -9.99 -5.11
C TYR A 43 -2.11 -9.18 -6.06
N GLY A 44 -2.83 -8.18 -5.53
CA GLY A 44 -3.72 -7.33 -6.31
C GLY A 44 -3.00 -6.28 -7.17
N ASN A 45 -3.79 -5.46 -7.87
CA ASN A 45 -3.28 -4.45 -8.81
C ASN A 45 -2.26 -3.49 -8.20
N VAL A 46 -2.46 -3.10 -6.93
CA VAL A 46 -1.57 -2.20 -6.20
C VAL A 46 -0.17 -2.80 -6.06
N ALA A 47 -0.08 -4.02 -5.54
CA ALA A 47 1.18 -4.73 -5.40
C ALA A 47 1.85 -4.97 -6.77
N GLN A 48 1.06 -5.32 -7.80
CA GLN A 48 1.60 -5.49 -9.15
C GLN A 48 2.18 -4.20 -9.74
N GLY A 49 1.56 -3.05 -9.49
CA GLY A 49 2.12 -1.75 -9.87
C GLY A 49 3.46 -1.47 -9.19
N ALA A 50 3.55 -1.71 -7.88
CA ALA A 50 4.82 -1.56 -7.15
C ALA A 50 5.92 -2.52 -7.68
N LEU A 51 5.56 -3.77 -7.96
CA LEU A 51 6.46 -4.77 -8.53
C LEU A 51 6.90 -4.42 -9.95
N GLU A 52 6.03 -3.81 -10.77
CA GLU A 52 6.38 -3.35 -12.11
C GLU A 52 7.52 -2.34 -12.05
N ILE A 53 7.43 -1.35 -11.15
CA ILE A 53 8.47 -0.35 -10.96
C ILE A 53 9.76 -0.98 -10.41
N PHE A 54 9.65 -1.89 -9.44
CA PHE A 54 10.82 -2.56 -8.87
C PHE A 54 11.59 -3.39 -9.90
N ARG A 55 10.89 -4.02 -10.86
CA ARG A 55 11.49 -4.85 -11.91
C ARG A 55 12.39 -4.08 -12.88
N GLU A 56 12.33 -2.75 -12.89
CA GLU A 56 13.24 -1.89 -13.66
C GLU A 56 14.66 -1.84 -13.07
N LEU A 57 14.87 -2.36 -11.85
CA LEU A 57 16.16 -2.48 -11.18
C LEU A 57 16.74 -3.91 -11.37
N PRO A 58 18.07 -4.12 -11.29
CA PRO A 58 18.65 -5.46 -11.28
C PRO A 58 18.18 -6.20 -10.03
N HIS A 59 17.45 -7.30 -10.19
CA HIS A 59 16.79 -7.96 -9.08
C HIS A 59 16.80 -9.48 -9.17
N GLU A 60 16.52 -10.12 -8.03
CA GLU A 60 16.18 -11.54 -7.90
C GLU A 60 15.00 -11.69 -6.95
N PHE A 61 13.96 -12.40 -7.39
CA PHE A 61 12.86 -12.80 -6.51
C PHE A 61 13.22 -14.08 -5.75
N VAL A 62 13.03 -14.07 -4.43
CA VAL A 62 13.37 -15.17 -3.53
C VAL A 62 12.19 -15.53 -2.63
N PRO A 63 12.01 -16.82 -2.28
CA PRO A 63 11.02 -17.25 -1.29
C PRO A 63 11.26 -16.61 0.08
N ALA A 64 10.18 -16.36 0.84
CA ALA A 64 10.26 -15.77 2.18
C ALA A 64 11.10 -16.61 3.16
N GLN A 65 11.05 -17.94 3.04
CA GLN A 65 11.84 -18.86 3.86
C GLN A 65 13.37 -18.77 3.64
N ASP A 66 13.81 -18.20 2.51
CA ASP A 66 15.24 -18.10 2.17
C ASP A 66 15.88 -16.77 2.64
N LEU A 67 15.08 -15.82 3.18
CA LEU A 67 15.56 -14.47 3.51
C LEU A 67 16.68 -14.50 4.56
N GLU A 68 16.56 -15.32 5.60
CA GLU A 68 17.58 -15.47 6.64
C GLU A 68 18.91 -15.96 6.04
N LYS A 69 18.85 -16.98 5.19
CA LYS A 69 20.01 -17.54 4.50
C LYS A 69 20.72 -16.48 3.66
N ILE A 70 19.97 -15.65 2.94
CA ILE A 70 20.53 -14.58 2.10
C ILE A 70 21.21 -13.52 2.96
N VAL A 71 20.55 -13.09 4.05
CA VAL A 71 21.12 -12.08 4.96
C VAL A 71 22.39 -12.57 5.63
N ASN A 72 22.48 -13.87 5.93
CA ASN A 72 23.62 -14.50 6.60
C ASN A 72 24.68 -15.08 5.65
N ASP A 73 24.51 -14.91 4.33
CA ASP A 73 25.53 -15.28 3.36
C ASP A 73 26.84 -14.52 3.63
N LYS A 74 27.97 -15.22 3.58
CA LYS A 74 29.30 -14.65 3.75
C LYS A 74 29.79 -13.92 2.51
N ASN A 75 29.22 -14.21 1.34
CA ASN A 75 29.56 -13.57 0.07
C ASN A 75 28.30 -13.31 -0.78
N PRO A 76 27.36 -12.47 -0.29
CA PRO A 76 26.13 -12.17 -1.00
C PRO A 76 26.44 -11.40 -2.29
N ASN A 77 25.64 -11.64 -3.33
CA ASN A 77 25.75 -10.86 -4.55
C ASN A 77 25.10 -9.48 -4.37
N LEU A 78 25.93 -8.45 -4.16
CA LEU A 78 25.49 -7.07 -3.96
C LEU A 78 25.22 -6.31 -5.27
N LYS A 79 25.40 -6.94 -6.44
CA LYS A 79 25.17 -6.32 -7.75
C LYS A 79 23.72 -6.42 -8.23
N LYS A 80 22.82 -6.71 -7.32
CA LYS A 80 21.37 -6.80 -7.51
C LYS A 80 20.65 -6.56 -6.18
N LEU A 81 19.36 -6.29 -6.29
CA LEU A 81 18.43 -6.25 -5.18
C LEU A 81 17.73 -7.60 -5.05
N TYR A 82 17.32 -7.94 -3.85
CA TYR A 82 16.48 -9.11 -3.61
C TYR A 82 15.06 -8.64 -3.33
N ALA A 83 14.08 -9.42 -3.78
CA ALA A 83 12.69 -9.15 -3.47
C ALA A 83 11.93 -10.42 -3.12
N THR A 84 10.88 -10.26 -2.33
CA THR A 84 9.93 -11.33 -2.05
C THR A 84 8.52 -10.76 -2.12
N GLN A 85 7.61 -11.51 -2.73
CA GLN A 85 6.19 -11.18 -2.73
C GLN A 85 5.50 -12.11 -1.74
N LEU A 86 4.95 -11.53 -0.68
CA LEU A 86 4.45 -12.24 0.49
C LEU A 86 2.94 -12.47 0.40
N GLY A 87 2.57 -13.71 0.60
CA GLY A 87 1.22 -14.13 0.94
C GLY A 87 0.98 -14.09 2.43
N VAL A 88 -0.28 -14.30 2.83
CA VAL A 88 -0.65 -14.35 4.25
C VAL A 88 -0.02 -15.55 4.93
N GLU A 89 0.17 -16.66 4.22
CA GLU A 89 0.80 -17.88 4.68
C GLU A 89 2.26 -17.70 5.13
N ASP A 90 2.96 -16.69 4.62
CA ASP A 90 4.36 -16.45 4.95
C ASP A 90 4.54 -15.92 6.38
N TYR A 91 3.54 -15.20 6.91
CA TYR A 91 3.66 -14.49 8.18
C TYR A 91 2.43 -14.51 9.08
N ILE A 92 1.27 -14.96 8.62
CA ILE A 92 0.10 -15.17 9.46
C ILE A 92 0.12 -16.59 10.04
N VAL A 93 -0.08 -16.68 11.35
CA VAL A 93 -0.08 -17.94 12.10
C VAL A 93 -1.27 -17.98 13.05
N THR A 94 -1.66 -19.18 13.48
CA THR A 94 -2.71 -19.35 14.48
C THR A 94 -2.27 -18.74 15.81
N LYS A 95 -3.20 -18.15 16.56
CA LYS A 95 -2.96 -17.73 17.95
C LYS A 95 -2.67 -18.92 18.87
N ASP A 96 -3.22 -20.07 18.53
CA ASP A 96 -2.97 -21.33 19.18
C ASP A 96 -1.65 -21.94 18.67
N GLU A 97 -0.59 -21.86 19.47
CA GLU A 97 0.74 -22.44 19.23
C GLU A 97 1.52 -21.95 17.99
N ASN A 98 1.17 -20.80 17.40
CA ASN A 98 1.86 -20.24 16.22
C ASN A 98 1.94 -21.20 15.03
N ARG A 99 0.93 -22.08 14.86
CA ARG A 99 0.89 -23.05 13.76
C ARG A 99 0.72 -22.32 12.41
N PRO A 100 1.21 -22.90 11.30
CA PRO A 100 0.97 -22.35 9.97
C PRO A 100 -0.51 -22.13 9.68
N LEU A 101 -0.81 -21.22 8.77
CA LEU A 101 -2.15 -20.95 8.26
C LEU A 101 -2.84 -22.26 7.83
N GLU A 102 -4.07 -22.52 8.29
CA GLU A 102 -4.81 -23.71 7.89
C GLU A 102 -5.22 -23.63 6.41
N SER A 103 -5.83 -22.50 6.03
CA SER A 103 -6.11 -22.15 4.64
C SER A 103 -6.40 -20.65 4.52
N THR A 104 -6.24 -20.09 3.33
CA THR A 104 -6.64 -18.70 3.04
C THR A 104 -8.15 -18.49 3.25
N LEU A 105 -8.98 -19.49 2.96
CA LEU A 105 -10.42 -19.40 3.16
C LEU A 105 -10.78 -19.31 4.64
N ASP A 106 -10.21 -20.17 5.49
CA ASP A 106 -10.44 -20.11 6.94
C ASP A 106 -9.96 -18.77 7.52
N TYR A 107 -8.81 -18.27 7.08
CA TYR A 107 -8.33 -16.93 7.46
C TYR A 107 -9.30 -15.82 7.09
N ILE A 108 -9.87 -15.85 5.88
CA ILE A 108 -10.83 -14.84 5.43
C ILE A 108 -12.12 -14.90 6.25
N THR A 109 -12.59 -16.10 6.60
CA THR A 109 -13.85 -16.30 7.32
C THR A 109 -13.72 -16.15 8.84
N HIS A 110 -12.54 -16.44 9.40
CA HIS A 110 -12.26 -16.48 10.84
C HIS A 110 -10.94 -15.79 11.20
N PRO A 111 -10.74 -14.51 10.81
CA PRO A 111 -9.47 -13.82 11.03
C PRO A 111 -9.10 -13.67 12.51
N GLU A 112 -10.08 -13.73 13.42
CA GLU A 112 -9.89 -13.65 14.87
C GLU A 112 -9.03 -14.80 15.45
N LYS A 113 -8.93 -15.94 14.76
CA LYS A 113 -8.09 -17.08 15.15
C LYS A 113 -6.59 -16.84 14.93
N TYR A 114 -6.23 -15.79 14.20
CA TYR A 114 -4.89 -15.59 13.66
C TYR A 114 -4.23 -14.32 14.19
N HIS A 115 -2.90 -14.30 14.14
CA HIS A 115 -2.11 -13.09 14.35
C HIS A 115 -0.91 -13.04 13.40
N SER A 116 -0.31 -11.85 13.27
CA SER A 116 0.88 -11.64 12.46
C SER A 116 2.14 -11.99 13.23
N ASN A 117 2.94 -12.90 12.65
CA ASN A 117 4.31 -13.19 13.04
C ASN A 117 5.33 -12.57 12.06
N PHE A 118 4.95 -11.51 11.34
CA PHE A 118 5.80 -10.80 10.40
C PHE A 118 7.07 -10.24 11.07
N HIS A 119 6.94 -9.71 12.28
CA HIS A 119 8.04 -9.16 13.07
C HIS A 119 9.17 -10.15 13.36
N GLN A 120 8.92 -11.45 13.40
CA GLN A 120 9.96 -12.47 13.59
C GLN A 120 10.39 -13.09 12.28
N LYS A 121 9.43 -13.43 11.40
CA LYS A 121 9.72 -14.20 10.19
C LYS A 121 10.30 -13.39 9.05
N ILE A 122 9.92 -12.11 8.92
CA ILE A 122 10.18 -11.32 7.71
C ILE A 122 10.96 -10.04 8.03
N ALA A 123 10.49 -9.27 9.00
CA ALA A 123 11.04 -7.96 9.33
C ALA A 123 12.56 -7.96 9.60
N PRO A 124 13.13 -8.94 10.34
CA PRO A 124 14.57 -8.95 10.64
C PRO A 124 15.46 -9.06 9.39
N TYR A 125 14.90 -9.50 8.27
CA TYR A 125 15.65 -9.77 7.05
C TYR A 125 15.41 -8.77 5.94
N THR A 126 14.36 -7.95 6.05
CA THR A 126 13.93 -7.00 5.02
C THR A 126 14.46 -5.59 5.29
N ASN A 127 14.76 -4.86 4.23
CA ASN A 127 15.23 -3.48 4.29
C ASN A 127 14.06 -2.52 4.10
N CYS A 128 13.17 -2.83 3.17
CA CYS A 128 11.98 -2.07 2.85
C CYS A 128 10.78 -3.01 2.73
N VAL A 129 9.63 -2.60 3.27
CA VAL A 129 8.35 -3.30 3.11
C VAL A 129 7.37 -2.37 2.40
N ILE A 130 6.79 -2.85 1.30
CA ILE A 130 5.77 -2.13 0.53
C ILE A 130 4.48 -2.94 0.62
N THR A 131 3.44 -2.39 1.24
CA THR A 131 2.13 -3.03 1.30
C THR A 131 1.19 -2.50 0.25
N GLY A 132 0.64 -3.42 -0.54
CA GLY A 132 -0.52 -3.20 -1.41
C GLY A 132 -1.66 -4.15 -1.06
N ALA A 133 -1.59 -4.79 0.11
CA ALA A 133 -2.58 -5.74 0.60
C ALA A 133 -3.74 -4.98 1.27
N TYR A 134 -4.97 -5.37 0.92
CA TYR A 134 -6.16 -4.87 1.61
C TYR A 134 -6.11 -5.22 3.10
N TRP A 135 -6.52 -4.26 3.93
CA TRP A 135 -6.65 -4.46 5.37
C TRP A 135 -7.93 -3.80 5.90
N ASP A 136 -8.52 -4.42 6.92
CA ASP A 136 -9.50 -3.77 7.78
C ASP A 136 -9.38 -4.31 9.21
N LYS A 137 -10.10 -3.69 10.15
CA LYS A 137 -9.99 -3.95 11.60
C LYS A 137 -10.28 -5.40 12.01
N ARG A 138 -10.93 -6.21 11.18
CA ARG A 138 -11.19 -7.63 11.44
C ARG A 138 -9.91 -8.45 11.32
N TYR A 139 -8.97 -8.02 10.49
CA TYR A 139 -7.74 -8.74 10.18
C TYR A 139 -6.58 -8.28 11.08
N PRO A 140 -5.67 -9.18 11.46
CA PRO A 140 -4.46 -8.79 12.17
C PRO A 140 -3.64 -7.80 11.33
N ARG A 141 -3.13 -6.75 11.99
CA ARG A 141 -2.15 -5.83 11.41
C ARG A 141 -0.88 -6.60 11.03
N THR A 142 -0.18 -6.15 10.00
CA THR A 142 1.13 -6.70 9.64
C THR A 142 2.15 -6.42 10.73
N MET A 143 2.18 -5.20 11.28
CA MET A 143 3.16 -4.77 12.27
C MET A 143 2.56 -3.79 13.29
N SER A 144 2.76 -4.05 14.58
CA SER A 144 2.46 -3.10 15.66
C SER A 144 3.64 -2.18 16.01
N ASN A 145 3.37 -1.09 16.73
CA ASN A 145 4.41 -0.20 17.23
C ASN A 145 5.33 -0.87 18.25
N GLU A 146 4.79 -1.77 19.07
CA GLU A 146 5.56 -2.58 20.04
C GLU A 146 6.53 -3.52 19.32
N GLN A 147 6.08 -4.17 18.24
CA GLN A 147 6.93 -5.04 17.42
C GLN A 147 8.05 -4.24 16.71
N LEU A 148 7.75 -3.03 16.20
CA LEU A 148 8.79 -2.15 15.66
C LEU A 148 9.80 -1.73 16.72
N GLN A 149 9.35 -1.43 17.94
CA GLN A 149 10.23 -1.11 19.05
C GLN A 149 11.17 -2.28 19.37
N GLU A 150 10.67 -3.52 19.39
CA GLU A 150 11.47 -4.73 19.57
C GLU A 150 12.55 -4.86 18.49
N ILE A 151 12.20 -4.65 17.21
CA ILE A 151 13.16 -4.66 16.10
C ILE A 151 14.28 -3.64 16.32
N GLU A 152 13.94 -2.40 16.67
CA GLU A 152 14.94 -1.36 16.93
C GLU A 152 15.84 -1.68 18.12
N GLN A 153 15.29 -2.30 19.17
CA GLN A 153 16.10 -2.79 20.30
C GLN A 153 17.06 -3.92 19.87
N LEU A 154 16.61 -4.85 19.04
CA LEU A 154 17.45 -5.92 18.50
C LEU A 154 18.53 -5.38 17.56
N LYS A 155 18.25 -4.32 16.81
CA LYS A 155 19.26 -3.57 16.02
C LYS A 155 20.32 -2.95 16.92
N LYS A 156 19.93 -2.29 18.02
CA LYS A 156 20.88 -1.73 19.01
C LYS A 156 21.76 -2.79 19.67
N LYS A 157 21.24 -4.02 19.84
CA LYS A 157 22.00 -5.17 20.39
C LYS A 157 22.86 -5.88 19.34
N GLY A 158 22.80 -5.47 18.06
CA GLY A 158 23.52 -6.12 16.96
C GLY A 158 22.98 -7.49 16.55
N VAL A 159 21.77 -7.87 17.02
CA VAL A 159 21.10 -9.12 16.61
C VAL A 159 20.52 -8.97 15.21
N ILE A 160 19.91 -7.82 14.93
CA ILE A 160 19.43 -7.44 13.59
C ILE A 160 20.42 -6.43 13.00
N LYS A 161 20.72 -6.56 11.70
CA LYS A 161 21.65 -5.65 11.02
C LYS A 161 21.05 -4.24 10.94
N PRO A 162 21.84 -3.15 11.11
CA PRO A 162 21.34 -1.78 11.13
C PRO A 162 20.52 -1.36 9.90
N GLY A 163 20.85 -1.90 8.71
CA GLY A 163 20.14 -1.61 7.47
C GLY A 163 18.78 -2.30 7.30
N LYS A 164 18.28 -3.03 8.29
CA LYS A 164 17.00 -3.72 8.23
C LYS A 164 15.87 -2.86 8.79
N MET A 165 14.68 -3.03 8.24
CA MET A 165 13.48 -2.25 8.53
C MET A 165 13.74 -0.73 8.45
N MET A 166 14.32 -0.27 7.34
CA MET A 166 14.59 1.15 7.11
C MET A 166 13.34 1.91 6.65
N SER A 167 12.44 1.24 5.91
CA SER A 167 11.28 1.90 5.33
C SER A 167 10.05 1.00 5.24
N LEU A 168 8.90 1.61 5.50
CA LEU A 168 7.57 1.05 5.37
C LEU A 168 6.75 1.93 4.44
N GLY A 169 6.39 1.40 3.27
CA GLY A 169 5.50 2.06 2.32
C GLY A 169 4.13 1.42 2.34
N ASP A 170 3.12 2.15 2.76
CA ASP A 170 1.72 1.72 2.71
C ASP A 170 1.00 2.42 1.55
N ILE A 171 0.83 1.69 0.44
CA ILE A 171 0.16 2.23 -0.75
C ILE A 171 -1.36 2.25 -0.56
N VAL A 172 -1.90 1.40 0.31
CA VAL A 172 -3.35 1.39 0.62
C VAL A 172 -3.70 2.56 1.53
N CYS A 173 -2.72 3.04 2.32
CA CYS A 173 -2.81 4.23 3.16
C CYS A 173 -3.91 4.14 4.23
N ASP A 174 -4.09 2.94 4.79
CA ASP A 174 -5.01 2.72 5.90
C ASP A 174 -4.41 3.30 7.20
N ILE A 175 -4.96 4.41 7.70
CA ILE A 175 -4.45 5.07 8.91
C ILE A 175 -4.53 4.14 10.12
N ARG A 176 -3.39 3.95 10.78
CA ARG A 176 -3.16 2.94 11.81
C ARG A 176 -3.64 1.57 11.34
N GLY A 177 -3.42 1.23 10.06
CA GLY A 177 -3.90 0.02 9.40
C GLY A 177 -2.92 -1.14 9.49
N ALA A 178 -2.47 -1.66 8.34
CA ALA A 178 -1.51 -2.75 8.27
C ALA A 178 -0.21 -2.43 9.07
N PHE A 179 0.24 -1.18 9.00
CA PHE A 179 1.28 -0.63 9.87
C PHE A 179 0.65 0.32 10.89
N GLU A 180 0.79 0.00 12.17
CA GLU A 180 0.26 0.86 13.24
C GLU A 180 0.92 2.24 13.31
N CYS A 181 2.19 2.32 12.89
CA CYS A 181 2.98 3.56 12.87
C CYS A 181 2.56 4.54 11.78
N LEU A 182 1.65 4.17 10.86
CA LEU A 182 1.06 5.10 9.91
C LEU A 182 0.00 5.96 10.61
N PHE A 183 0.43 7.05 11.25
CA PHE A 183 -0.45 7.88 12.07
C PHE A 183 -1.36 8.81 11.27
N HIS A 184 -0.93 9.22 10.09
CA HIS A 184 -1.65 10.10 9.18
C HIS A 184 -1.17 9.87 7.74
N SER A 185 -1.93 10.32 6.74
CA SER A 185 -1.48 10.32 5.34
C SER A 185 -0.48 11.44 5.11
N THR A 186 0.32 11.31 4.06
CA THR A 186 1.33 12.28 3.64
C THR A 186 0.99 12.85 2.27
N PRO A 187 1.16 14.15 2.02
CA PRO A 187 0.95 14.72 0.70
C PRO A 187 2.08 14.33 -0.25
N VAL A 188 1.85 14.47 -1.56
CA VAL A 188 2.81 14.08 -2.61
C VAL A 188 4.16 14.80 -2.52
N ASP A 189 4.17 16.06 -2.07
CA ASP A 189 5.36 16.90 -1.94
C ASP A 189 6.15 16.66 -0.64
N ASP A 190 5.54 16.05 0.37
CA ASP A 190 6.15 15.66 1.66
C ASP A 190 5.76 14.22 2.04
N GLY A 191 6.02 13.29 1.11
CA GLY A 191 5.43 11.95 1.04
C GLY A 191 5.83 10.93 2.10
N PHE A 192 6.62 11.30 3.11
CA PHE A 192 6.96 10.39 4.21
C PHE A 192 7.33 11.14 5.47
N PHE A 193 7.27 10.47 6.62
CA PHE A 193 7.87 10.92 7.88
C PHE A 193 8.76 9.82 8.45
N TYR A 194 9.52 10.12 9.51
CA TYR A 194 10.28 9.12 10.25
C TYR A 194 9.57 8.83 11.57
N TYR A 195 9.57 7.56 11.98
CA TYR A 195 9.04 7.11 13.26
C TYR A 195 10.16 6.51 14.11
N ASP A 196 10.50 7.17 15.21
CA ASP A 196 11.39 6.63 16.24
C ASP A 196 10.57 5.70 17.15
N ALA A 197 10.62 4.39 16.86
CA ALA A 197 9.86 3.39 17.60
C ALA A 197 10.32 3.22 19.07
N LEU A 198 11.55 3.65 19.41
CA LEU A 198 12.04 3.59 20.79
C LEU A 198 11.46 4.71 21.64
N ARG A 199 11.33 5.92 21.05
CA ARG A 199 10.72 7.08 21.72
C ARG A 199 9.20 7.17 21.50
N GLY A 200 8.66 6.46 20.51
CA GLY A 200 7.25 6.50 20.13
C GLY A 200 6.84 7.83 19.52
N GLN A 201 7.71 8.47 18.73
CA GLN A 201 7.50 9.81 18.19
C GLN A 201 7.84 9.89 16.69
N GLU A 202 7.12 10.75 15.97
CA GLU A 202 7.43 11.07 14.58
C GLU A 202 8.36 12.29 14.46
N HIS A 203 9.14 12.36 13.38
CA HIS A 203 9.96 13.52 13.04
C HIS A 203 10.28 13.60 11.55
N LYS A 204 10.92 14.71 11.14
CA LYS A 204 11.42 14.94 9.77
C LYS A 204 12.95 14.95 9.66
N ASN A 205 13.66 14.75 10.76
CA ASN A 205 15.13 14.68 10.75
C ASN A 205 15.61 13.42 10.01
N VAL A 206 16.22 13.59 8.83
CA VAL A 206 16.77 12.52 7.98
C VAL A 206 17.95 11.80 8.62
N GLU A 207 18.70 12.49 9.49
CA GLU A 207 19.81 11.90 10.25
C GLU A 207 19.36 11.34 11.61
N GLY A 208 18.07 11.48 11.95
CA GLY A 208 17.51 10.99 13.20
C GLY A 208 17.28 9.47 13.20
N ASP A 209 17.22 8.89 14.39
CA ASP A 209 16.83 7.49 14.58
C ASP A 209 15.38 7.28 14.15
N GLY A 210 15.09 6.29 13.30
CA GLY A 210 13.71 5.91 13.02
C GLY A 210 13.53 5.17 11.70
N ILE A 211 12.33 4.64 11.53
CA ILE A 211 11.89 3.99 10.29
C ILE A 211 11.18 5.03 9.44
N GLN A 212 11.51 5.11 8.15
CA GLN A 212 10.76 5.94 7.19
C GLN A 212 9.37 5.32 6.96
N VAL A 213 8.31 6.09 7.12
CA VAL A 213 6.93 5.67 6.91
C VAL A 213 6.32 6.53 5.81
N MET A 214 5.84 5.88 4.76
CA MET A 214 5.19 6.51 3.60
C MET A 214 3.73 6.03 3.53
N GLY A 215 2.79 6.97 3.41
CA GLY A 215 1.37 6.70 3.21
C GLY A 215 0.72 7.82 2.44
N VAL A 216 0.99 7.87 1.13
CA VAL A 216 0.46 8.92 0.24
C VAL A 216 -0.91 8.48 -0.26
N ASP A 217 -1.94 9.26 0.05
CA ASP A 217 -3.35 8.92 -0.22
C ASP A 217 -3.78 9.13 -1.68
N ILE A 218 -3.00 9.88 -2.47
CA ILE A 218 -3.31 10.23 -3.85
C ILE A 218 -2.16 9.91 -4.81
N LEU A 219 -1.50 8.76 -4.63
CA LEU A 219 -0.40 8.30 -5.50
C LEU A 219 -0.67 8.37 -7.02
N PRO A 220 -1.90 8.14 -7.54
CA PRO A 220 -2.15 8.34 -8.97
C PRO A 220 -1.87 9.77 -9.47
N ALA A 221 -1.93 10.78 -8.61
CA ALA A 221 -1.60 12.16 -8.96
C ALA A 221 -0.09 12.39 -9.17
N GLU A 222 0.78 11.46 -8.76
CA GLU A 222 2.22 11.54 -9.06
C GLU A 222 2.54 11.24 -10.52
N LEU A 223 1.66 10.53 -11.23
CA LEU A 223 1.76 10.25 -12.66
C LEU A 223 0.41 10.57 -13.33
N PRO A 224 0.02 11.87 -13.38
CA PRO A 224 -1.36 12.25 -13.67
C PRO A 224 -1.76 11.94 -15.11
N ILE A 225 -0.82 11.97 -16.06
CA ILE A 225 -1.07 11.64 -17.47
C ILE A 225 -1.40 10.15 -17.60
N GLU A 226 -0.55 9.28 -17.07
CA GLU A 226 -0.72 7.83 -17.14
C GLU A 226 -1.96 7.38 -16.37
N SER A 227 -2.19 7.93 -15.18
CA SER A 227 -3.40 7.68 -14.40
C SER A 227 -4.65 8.07 -15.18
N SER A 228 -4.71 9.28 -15.73
CA SER A 228 -5.88 9.76 -16.49
C SER A 228 -6.14 8.89 -17.73
N GLN A 229 -5.10 8.52 -18.46
CA GLN A 229 -5.22 7.61 -19.60
C GLN A 229 -5.70 6.22 -19.18
N TYR A 230 -5.18 5.67 -18.08
CA TYR A 230 -5.58 4.36 -17.55
C TYR A 230 -7.06 4.36 -17.15
N PHE A 231 -7.48 5.32 -16.32
CA PHE A 231 -8.87 5.46 -15.89
C PHE A 231 -9.80 5.72 -17.09
N SER A 232 -9.41 6.60 -18.01
CA SER A 232 -10.18 6.87 -19.23
C SER A 232 -10.39 5.60 -20.06
N LYS A 233 -9.35 4.79 -20.28
CA LYS A 233 -9.48 3.54 -21.04
C LYS A 233 -10.42 2.53 -20.39
N ARG A 234 -10.49 2.52 -19.05
CA ARG A 234 -11.40 1.64 -18.29
C ARG A 234 -12.84 2.15 -18.27
N LEU A 235 -13.03 3.47 -18.17
CA LEU A 235 -14.37 4.08 -18.06
C LEU A 235 -15.03 4.31 -19.41
N TYR A 236 -14.26 4.61 -20.46
CA TYR A 236 -14.78 5.03 -21.77
C TYR A 236 -15.82 4.07 -22.37
N PRO A 237 -15.62 2.73 -22.37
CA PRO A 237 -16.63 1.80 -22.90
C PRO A 237 -17.97 1.90 -22.17
N HIS A 238 -17.94 2.17 -20.87
CA HIS A 238 -19.16 2.33 -20.06
C HIS A 238 -19.84 3.66 -20.31
N ILE A 239 -19.06 4.74 -20.47
CA ILE A 239 -19.58 6.07 -20.82
C ILE A 239 -20.22 6.02 -22.21
N GLU A 240 -19.58 5.41 -23.19
CA GLU A 240 -20.12 5.22 -24.54
C GLU A 240 -21.41 4.41 -24.51
N GLN A 241 -21.44 3.33 -23.73
CA GLN A 241 -22.63 2.51 -23.52
C GLN A 241 -23.77 3.28 -22.84
N MET A 242 -23.48 4.19 -21.91
CA MET A 242 -24.47 5.05 -21.28
C MET A 242 -24.99 6.14 -22.25
N ALA A 243 -24.09 6.74 -23.03
CA ALA A 243 -24.42 7.83 -23.94
C ALA A 243 -25.26 7.40 -25.15
N THR A 244 -25.13 6.14 -25.57
CA THR A 244 -25.86 5.57 -26.72
C THR A 244 -27.20 4.93 -26.34
N GLN A 245 -27.48 4.75 -25.05
CA GLN A 245 -28.75 4.21 -24.59
C GLN A 245 -29.89 5.24 -24.67
N PRO A 246 -31.14 4.81 -24.90
CA PRO A 246 -32.30 5.69 -24.80
C PRO A 246 -32.37 6.38 -23.44
N ALA A 247 -32.86 7.62 -23.41
CA ALA A 247 -33.17 8.28 -22.16
C ALA A 247 -34.25 7.49 -21.39
N ASN A 248 -34.10 7.38 -20.07
CA ASN A 248 -35.06 6.75 -19.15
C ASN A 248 -35.21 5.21 -19.23
N VAL A 249 -34.19 4.48 -19.70
CA VAL A 249 -34.16 3.01 -19.57
C VAL A 249 -34.37 2.62 -18.09
N PRO A 250 -35.36 1.74 -17.80
CA PRO A 250 -35.55 1.21 -16.45
C PRO A 250 -34.29 0.54 -15.89
N LEU A 251 -34.01 0.71 -14.59
CA LEU A 251 -32.80 0.20 -13.93
C LEU A 251 -32.58 -1.31 -14.12
N ASP A 252 -33.66 -2.10 -14.12
CA ASP A 252 -33.63 -3.55 -14.32
C ASP A 252 -33.27 -3.97 -15.76
N GLN A 253 -33.45 -3.05 -16.71
CA GLN A 253 -33.09 -3.22 -18.13
C GLN A 253 -31.70 -2.68 -18.47
N LEU A 254 -31.03 -2.02 -17.52
CA LEU A 254 -29.63 -1.63 -17.70
C LEU A 254 -28.72 -2.87 -17.75
N PRO A 255 -27.60 -2.79 -18.48
CA PRO A 255 -26.52 -3.75 -18.39
C PRO A 255 -26.14 -4.04 -16.94
N SER A 256 -25.84 -5.30 -16.61
CA SER A 256 -25.63 -5.77 -15.24
C SER A 256 -24.62 -4.93 -14.47
N LEU A 257 -23.50 -4.55 -15.11
CA LEU A 257 -22.48 -3.68 -14.51
C LEU A 257 -23.05 -2.30 -14.17
N LEU A 258 -23.68 -1.62 -15.12
CA LEU A 258 -24.27 -0.29 -14.89
C LEU A 258 -25.34 -0.34 -13.80
N ARG A 259 -26.18 -1.39 -13.81
CA ARG A 259 -27.19 -1.62 -12.77
C ARG A 259 -26.56 -1.76 -11.38
N HIS A 260 -25.51 -2.57 -11.24
CA HIS A 260 -24.84 -2.78 -9.94
C HIS A 260 -24.01 -1.59 -9.49
N CYS A 261 -23.51 -0.78 -10.43
CA CYS A 261 -22.81 0.48 -10.13
C CYS A 261 -23.77 1.65 -9.86
N THR A 262 -25.09 1.48 -10.06
CA THR A 262 -26.08 2.54 -9.84
C THR A 262 -26.44 2.64 -8.36
N ILE A 263 -25.90 3.66 -7.68
CA ILE A 263 -26.19 3.94 -6.27
C ILE A 263 -27.60 4.52 -6.11
N THR A 264 -27.97 5.44 -6.99
CA THR A 264 -29.28 6.12 -6.99
C THR A 264 -29.97 6.02 -8.33
N ASP A 265 -31.26 5.72 -8.34
CA ASP A 265 -32.13 5.77 -9.50
C ASP A 265 -33.32 6.70 -9.22
N ARG A 266 -33.58 7.65 -10.13
CA ARG A 266 -34.68 8.65 -10.02
C ARG A 266 -34.78 9.32 -8.65
N GLY A 267 -33.63 9.70 -8.08
CA GLY A 267 -33.54 10.40 -6.80
C GLY A 267 -33.75 9.52 -5.56
N LYS A 268 -33.75 8.19 -5.70
CA LYS A 268 -33.85 7.23 -4.58
C LYS A 268 -32.68 6.26 -4.59
N LEU A 269 -32.23 5.85 -3.41
CA LEU A 269 -31.24 4.78 -3.27
C LEU A 269 -31.78 3.48 -3.85
N THR A 270 -30.95 2.74 -4.58
CA THR A 270 -31.31 1.40 -5.04
C THR A 270 -31.29 0.42 -3.87
N LYS A 271 -31.95 -0.75 -4.02
CA LYS A 271 -32.12 -1.72 -2.93
C LYS A 271 -30.81 -2.13 -2.25
N ALA A 272 -29.73 -2.27 -3.02
CA ALA A 272 -28.41 -2.67 -2.52
C ALA A 272 -27.73 -1.59 -1.65
N HIS A 273 -28.23 -0.35 -1.70
CA HIS A 273 -27.63 0.81 -1.05
C HIS A 273 -28.59 1.49 -0.06
N GLN A 274 -29.67 0.82 0.34
CA GLN A 274 -30.66 1.38 1.27
C GLN A 274 -30.09 1.67 2.66
N ASP A 275 -28.97 1.05 3.01
CA ASP A 275 -28.27 1.28 4.27
C ASP A 275 -27.43 2.58 4.25
N LEU A 276 -27.27 3.23 3.09
CA LEU A 276 -26.62 4.53 2.94
C LEU A 276 -27.56 5.70 3.31
N GLN A 277 -28.39 5.56 4.36
CA GLN A 277 -29.43 6.55 4.74
C GLN A 277 -28.87 7.94 5.14
N THR A 278 -27.56 8.10 5.15
CA THR A 278 -26.84 9.35 5.35
C THR A 278 -26.17 9.76 4.03
N VAL A 279 -26.39 11.00 3.58
CA VAL A 279 -25.76 11.51 2.35
C VAL A 279 -24.27 11.71 2.61
N LEU A 280 -23.47 10.80 2.08
CA LEU A 280 -22.01 10.91 2.03
C LEU A 280 -21.62 11.67 0.76
N LEU A 281 -21.12 12.89 0.91
CA LEU A 281 -20.54 13.66 -0.20
C LEU A 281 -19.14 13.11 -0.50
N LEU A 282 -19.06 12.17 -1.45
CA LEU A 282 -17.78 11.65 -1.95
C LEU A 282 -17.26 12.51 -3.10
N GLY A 283 -16.10 13.12 -2.91
CA GLY A 283 -15.27 13.69 -3.96
C GLY A 283 -13.82 13.24 -3.76
N SER A 284 -13.16 12.77 -4.82
CA SER A 284 -11.74 12.39 -4.80
C SER A 284 -10.80 13.61 -4.80
N GLY A 285 -11.09 14.58 -3.93
CA GLY A 285 -10.50 15.92 -3.86
C GLY A 285 -11.45 16.85 -3.10
N MET A 286 -10.94 18.00 -2.63
CA MET A 286 -11.74 18.98 -1.87
C MET A 286 -13.14 19.13 -2.47
N VAL A 287 -14.16 18.65 -1.76
CA VAL A 287 -15.55 18.82 -2.18
C VAL A 287 -15.77 20.32 -2.31
N ALA A 288 -16.16 20.78 -3.50
CA ALA A 288 -16.30 22.20 -3.75
C ALA A 288 -17.22 22.83 -2.69
N ALA A 289 -16.68 23.69 -1.83
CA ALA A 289 -17.41 24.29 -0.72
C ALA A 289 -18.81 24.85 -1.12
N PRO A 290 -18.99 25.48 -2.30
CA PRO A 290 -20.32 25.91 -2.74
C PRO A 290 -21.36 24.80 -2.90
N LEU A 291 -20.93 23.57 -3.25
CA LEU A 291 -21.82 22.40 -3.34
C LEU A 291 -22.24 21.93 -1.95
N VAL A 292 -21.29 21.88 -1.01
CA VAL A 292 -21.57 21.53 0.40
C VAL A 292 -22.55 22.54 1.00
N ASP A 293 -22.31 23.84 0.82
CA ASP A 293 -23.18 24.91 1.31
C ASP A 293 -24.57 24.88 0.68
N HIS A 294 -24.68 24.48 -0.59
CA HIS A 294 -25.97 24.33 -1.25
C HIS A 294 -26.77 23.16 -0.68
N LEU A 295 -26.12 22.01 -0.49
CA LEU A 295 -26.76 20.81 0.04
C LEU A 295 -27.13 20.98 1.53
N ALA A 296 -26.32 21.69 2.31
CA ALA A 296 -26.57 21.95 3.74
C ALA A 296 -27.83 22.78 3.99
N LYS A 297 -28.32 23.51 2.98
CA LYS A 297 -29.57 24.28 3.06
C LYS A 297 -30.83 23.41 3.00
N ARG A 298 -30.69 22.14 2.64
CA ARG A 298 -31.82 21.21 2.53
C ARG A 298 -32.15 20.58 3.88
N PRO A 299 -33.36 20.80 4.44
CA PRO A 299 -33.73 20.25 5.74
C PRO A 299 -33.97 18.74 5.72
N ASP A 300 -34.09 18.14 4.54
CA ASP A 300 -34.27 16.72 4.30
C ASP A 300 -32.96 15.96 4.07
N VAL A 301 -31.81 16.65 4.16
CA VAL A 301 -30.48 16.09 3.91
C VAL A 301 -29.63 16.20 5.16
N ASN A 302 -29.20 15.05 5.69
CA ASN A 302 -28.17 15.00 6.73
C ASN A 302 -26.81 14.83 6.06
N ILE A 303 -25.96 15.85 6.14
CA ILE A 303 -24.62 15.85 5.54
C ILE A 303 -23.60 15.37 6.56
N VAL A 304 -22.83 14.37 6.19
CA VAL A 304 -21.57 14.03 6.84
C VAL A 304 -20.46 14.29 5.83
N VAL A 305 -19.60 15.27 6.15
CA VAL A 305 -18.38 15.57 5.39
C VAL A 305 -17.26 14.66 5.88
#